data_AF-A0A3S1I943-F1
#
_entry.id   AF-A0A3S1I943-F1
#
_cell.length_a   1.000
_cell.length_b   1.000
_cell.length_c   1.000
_cell.angle_alpha   90.00
_cell.angle_beta   90.00
_cell.angle_gamma   90.00
#
_symmetry.space_group_name_H-M   'P 1'
#
loop_
_entity.id
_entity.type
_entity.pdbx_description
1 polymer ?
#
loop_
_entity_poly.entity_id
_entity_poly.type
_entity_poly.pdbx_seq_one_letter_code
_entity_poly.pdbx_strand_id
1 'polypeptide(L)'
;MGTKKMLKHFQTYNLFRQYQKLTTLPVLSVVDTQRIIKILEIAETDDLLDALITNFEYSLVQEEGFLEEDYVEYYKQQSEKLKMLIRNIS
;
A
#
# COMPACT_ATOMS: atom_id res chain seq x y z
N MET A 1 -10.49 -15.80 -19.36
CA MET A 1 -10.42 -15.36 -17.94
C MET A 1 -9.16 -14.53 -17.59
N GLY A 2 -8.08 -14.55 -18.39
CA GLY A 2 -6.80 -13.88 -18.02
C GLY A 2 -6.75 -12.33 -18.13
N THR A 3 -7.49 -11.71 -19.06
CA THR A 3 -7.39 -10.25 -19.31
C THR A 3 -7.99 -9.38 -18.20
N LYS A 4 -9.08 -9.81 -17.57
CA LYS A 4 -9.72 -9.06 -16.46
C LYS A 4 -8.85 -9.04 -15.20
N LYS A 5 -8.17 -10.15 -14.88
CA LYS A 5 -7.25 -10.26 -13.73
C LYS A 5 -6.03 -9.36 -13.92
N MET A 6 -5.46 -9.37 -15.12
CA MET A 6 -4.32 -8.50 -15.48
C MET A 6 -4.69 -7.01 -15.41
N LEU A 7 -5.88 -6.63 -15.88
CA LEU A 7 -6.36 -5.24 -15.79
C LEU A 7 -6.54 -4.79 -14.33
N LYS A 8 -7.08 -5.67 -13.47
CA LYS A 8 -7.24 -5.37 -12.03
C LYS A 8 -5.87 -5.10 -11.37
N HIS A 9 -4.88 -5.96 -11.57
CA HIS A 9 -3.55 -5.76 -10.96
C HIS A 9 -2.85 -4.51 -11.47
N PHE A 10 -3.01 -4.19 -12.76
CA PHE A 10 -2.50 -2.94 -13.32
C PHE A 10 -3.14 -1.71 -12.66
N GLN A 11 -4.45 -1.75 -12.38
CA GLN A 11 -5.15 -0.71 -11.65
C GLN A 11 -4.67 -0.60 -10.20
N THR A 12 -4.55 -1.71 -9.48
CA THR A 12 -4.01 -1.76 -8.11
C THR A 12 -2.62 -1.14 -8.04
N TYR A 13 -1.71 -1.50 -8.95
CA TYR A 13 -0.36 -0.93 -9.00
C TYR A 13 -0.37 0.57 -9.28
N ASN A 14 -1.24 1.05 -10.17
CA ASN A 14 -1.36 2.48 -10.45
C ASN A 14 -1.88 3.28 -9.26
N LEU A 15 -2.80 2.72 -8.47
CA LEU A 15 -3.28 3.34 -7.24
C LEU A 15 -2.17 3.41 -6.20
N PHE A 16 -1.42 2.31 -6.02
CA PHE A 16 -0.26 2.29 -5.13
C PHE A 16 0.80 3.32 -5.52
N ARG A 17 1.16 3.43 -6.81
CA ARG A 17 2.12 4.44 -7.29
C ARG A 17 1.65 5.88 -7.06
N GLN A 18 0.34 6.12 -7.14
CA GLN A 18 -0.23 7.41 -6.80
C GLN A 18 -0.13 7.69 -5.31
N TYR A 19 -0.46 6.70 -4.47
CA TYR A 19 -0.32 6.80 -3.02
C TYR A 19 1.10 7.22 -2.63
N GLN A 20 2.11 6.44 -3.07
CA GLN A 20 3.52 6.73 -2.79
C GLN A 20 3.93 8.14 -3.20
N LYS A 21 3.50 8.58 -4.40
CA LYS A 21 3.83 9.92 -4.87
C LYS A 21 3.21 10.99 -3.97
N LEU A 22 1.94 10.84 -3.59
CA LEU A 22 1.23 11.81 -2.75
C LEU A 22 1.83 11.87 -1.34
N THR A 23 2.13 10.74 -0.72
CA THR A 23 2.69 10.69 0.65
C THR A 23 4.11 11.23 0.77
N THR A 24 4.84 11.35 -0.34
CA THR A 24 6.17 12.00 -0.37
C THR A 24 6.11 13.51 -0.58
N LEU A 25 4.93 14.10 -0.80
CA LEU A 25 4.81 15.55 -0.96
C LEU A 25 5.03 16.26 0.38
N PRO A 26 5.86 17.32 0.41
CA PRO A 26 6.13 18.07 1.65
C PRO A 26 4.90 18.82 2.16
N VAL A 27 3.94 19.14 1.28
CA VAL A 27 2.67 19.78 1.62
C VAL A 27 1.57 19.14 0.78
N LEU A 28 0.49 18.70 1.45
CA LEU A 28 -0.69 18.17 0.80
C LEU A 28 -1.73 19.26 0.58
N SER A 29 -2.22 19.40 -0.65
CA SER A 29 -3.43 20.17 -0.90
C SER A 29 -4.69 19.41 -0.43
N VAL A 30 -5.82 20.10 -0.30
CA VAL A 30 -7.11 19.46 0.03
C VAL A 30 -7.45 18.36 -0.98
N VAL A 31 -7.15 18.58 -2.27
CA VAL A 31 -7.42 17.61 -3.33
C VAL A 31 -6.51 16.39 -3.20
N ASP A 32 -5.24 16.58 -2.84
CA ASP A 32 -4.29 15.49 -2.61
C ASP A 32 -4.72 14.63 -1.41
N THR A 33 -5.11 15.27 -0.31
CA THR A 33 -5.63 14.58 0.88
C THR A 33 -6.88 13.76 0.54
N GLN A 34 -7.83 14.35 -0.19
CA GLN A 34 -9.03 13.62 -0.64
C GLN A 34 -8.67 12.43 -1.54
N ARG A 35 -7.62 12.55 -2.34
CA ARG A 35 -7.17 11.46 -3.21
C ARG A 35 -6.50 10.34 -2.42
N ILE A 36 -5.70 10.68 -1.40
CA ILE A 36 -5.16 9.71 -0.45
C ILE A 36 -6.29 8.94 0.24
N ILE A 37 -7.28 9.65 0.80
CA ILE A 37 -8.43 9.04 1.49
C ILE A 37 -9.13 8.04 0.57
N LYS A 38 -9.44 8.43 -0.67
CA LYS A 38 -10.07 7.53 -1.64
C LYS A 38 -9.24 6.30 -1.98
N ILE A 39 -7.91 6.41 -2.03
CA ILE A 39 -7.05 5.26 -2.28
C ILE A 39 -7.09 4.31 -1.08
N LEU A 40 -7.10 4.83 0.15
CA LEU A 40 -7.23 4.04 1.37
C LEU A 40 -8.59 3.34 1.47
N GLU A 41 -9.69 4.03 1.14
CA GLU A 41 -11.03 3.42 1.06
C GLU A 41 -11.09 2.26 0.07
N ILE A 42 -10.39 2.36 -1.07
CA ILE A 42 -10.30 1.24 -2.03
C ILE A 42 -9.47 0.10 -1.42
N ALA A 43 -8.38 0.42 -0.71
CA ALA A 43 -7.49 -0.56 -0.10
C ALA A 43 -8.23 -1.45 0.92
N GLU A 44 -9.21 -0.92 1.64
CA GLU A 44 -10.06 -1.71 2.57
C GLU A 44 -10.74 -2.93 1.91
N THR A 45 -10.87 -2.93 0.58
CA THR A 45 -11.51 -4.02 -0.19
C THR A 45 -10.59 -4.65 -1.25
N ASP A 46 -9.35 -4.18 -1.38
CA ASP A 46 -8.34 -4.72 -2.29
C ASP A 46 -7.10 -5.16 -1.50
N ASP A 47 -7.10 -6.42 -1.06
CA ASP A 47 -6.04 -7.03 -0.24
C ASP A 47 -4.63 -6.77 -0.78
N LEU A 48 -4.45 -6.72 -2.10
CA LEU A 48 -3.14 -6.45 -2.70
C LEU A 48 -2.74 -4.99 -2.52
N LEU A 49 -3.68 -4.05 -2.68
CA LEU A 49 -3.42 -2.64 -2.49
C LEU A 49 -3.09 -2.34 -1.02
N ASP A 50 -3.88 -2.89 -0.09
CA ASP A 50 -3.67 -2.76 1.35
C ASP A 50 -2.28 -3.28 1.77
N ALA A 51 -1.92 -4.47 1.30
CA ALA A 51 -0.63 -5.07 1.61
C ALA A 51 0.55 -4.26 1.04
N LEU A 52 0.41 -3.68 -0.15
CA LEU A 52 1.44 -2.81 -0.76
C LEU A 52 1.62 -1.51 0.04
N ILE A 53 0.51 -0.85 0.41
CA ILE A 53 0.53 0.39 1.20
C ILE A 53 1.16 0.13 2.56
N THR A 54 0.69 -0.89 3.27
CA THR A 54 1.17 -1.22 4.61
C THR A 54 2.68 -1.51 4.64
N ASN A 55 3.19 -2.21 3.62
CA ASN A 55 4.63 -2.51 3.51
C ASN A 55 5.46 -1.24 3.20
N PHE A 56 4.94 -0.36 2.35
CA PHE A 56 5.59 0.92 2.08
C PHE A 56 5.66 1.79 3.33
N GLU A 57 4.57 1.93 4.06
CA GLU A 57 4.54 2.70 5.32
C GLU A 57 5.48 2.11 6.36
N TYR A 58 5.51 0.78 6.49
CA TYR A 58 6.46 0.11 7.37
C TYR A 58 7.90 0.51 7.07
N SER A 59 8.27 0.48 5.77
CA SER A 59 9.62 0.80 5.33
C SER A 59 9.98 2.24 5.68
N LEU A 60 9.04 3.18 5.50
CA LEU A 60 9.24 4.59 5.89
C LEU A 60 9.43 4.74 7.41
N VAL A 61 8.56 4.14 8.22
CA VAL A 61 8.65 4.26 9.69
C VAL A 61 9.94 3.58 10.20
N GLN A 62 10.37 2.48 9.58
CA GLN A 62 11.63 1.81 9.88
C GLN A 62 12.85 2.67 9.53
N GLU A 63 12.87 3.29 8.34
CA GLU A 63 13.95 4.18 7.89
C GLU A 63 14.08 5.41 8.79
N GLU A 64 12.96 5.98 9.24
CA GLU A 64 12.91 7.15 10.11
C GLU A 64 13.10 6.81 11.60
N GLY A 65 13.19 5.52 11.97
CA GLY A 65 13.43 5.07 13.34
C GLY A 65 12.24 5.26 14.29
N PHE A 66 11.02 5.40 13.76
CA PHE A 66 9.80 5.67 14.53
C PHE A 66 9.04 4.41 15.00
N LEU A 67 9.60 3.21 14.80
CA LEU A 67 8.93 1.96 15.20
C LEU A 67 9.13 1.69 16.69
N GLU A 68 8.06 1.73 17.46
CA GLU A 68 8.03 1.10 18.78
C GLU A 68 8.06 -0.43 18.62
N GLU A 69 8.64 -1.14 19.60
CA GLU A 69 8.84 -2.61 19.53
C GLU A 69 7.55 -3.39 19.24
N ASP A 70 6.40 -2.90 19.72
CA ASP A 70 5.09 -3.53 19.55
C ASP A 70 4.57 -3.52 18.09
N TYR A 71 5.05 -2.59 17.27
CA TYR A 71 4.64 -2.49 15.85
C TYR A 71 5.46 -3.39 14.93
N VAL A 72 6.64 -3.84 15.36
CA VAL A 72 7.54 -4.68 14.54
C VAL A 72 6.86 -6.00 14.15
N GLU A 73 6.13 -6.62 15.08
CA GLU A 73 5.45 -7.89 14.82
C GLU A 73 4.25 -7.73 13.88
N TYR A 74 3.48 -6.65 14.04
CA TYR A 74 2.38 -6.30 13.11
C TYR A 74 2.91 -6.22 11.67
N TYR A 75 3.99 -5.50 11.45
CA TYR A 75 4.51 -5.29 10.10
C TYR A 75 5.24 -6.51 9.51
N LYS A 76 5.86 -7.37 10.32
CA LYS A 76 6.34 -8.68 9.86
C LYS A 76 5.22 -9.51 9.28
N GLN A 77 4.07 -9.57 9.96
CA GLN A 77 2.91 -10.31 9.48
C GLN A 77 2.37 -9.73 8.16
N GLN A 78 2.34 -8.41 8.02
CA GLN A 78 1.89 -7.75 6.79
C GLN A 78 2.86 -7.97 5.62
N SER A 79 4.17 -8.02 5.88
CA SER A 79 5.18 -8.39 4.88
C SER A 79 5.00 -9.82 4.36
N GLU A 80 4.73 -10.78 5.25
CA GLU A 80 4.46 -12.18 4.84
C GLU A 80 3.15 -12.31 4.04
N LYS A 81 2.08 -11.60 4.44
CA LYS A 81 0.84 -11.53 3.66
C LYS A 81 1.09 -11.00 2.25
N LEU A 82 1.88 -9.93 2.11
CA LEU A 82 2.23 -9.39 0.80
C LEU A 82 2.98 -10.42 -0.07
N LYS A 83 3.97 -11.12 0.51
CA LYS A 83 4.72 -12.17 -0.19
C LYS A 83 3.80 -13.28 -0.71
N MET A 84 2.83 -13.69 0.10
CA MET A 84 1.82 -14.68 -0.31
C MET A 84 0.94 -14.17 -1.45
N LEU A 85 0.45 -12.93 -1.36
CA LEU A 85 -0.39 -12.33 -2.40
C LEU A 85 0.35 -12.24 -3.73
N ILE A 86 1.59 -11.75 -3.73
CA ILE A 86 2.43 -11.66 -4.95
C ILE A 86 2.64 -13.03 -5.59
N ARG A 87 2.88 -14.08 -4.80
CA ARG A 87 3.03 -15.46 -5.30
C ARG A 87 1.75 -16.01 -5.95
N ASN A 88 0.57 -15.62 -5.45
CA ASN A 88 -0.73 -16.04 -6.01
C ASN A 88 -1.12 -15.25 -7.28
N ILE A 89 -0.40 -14.17 -7.56
CA ILE A 89 -0.59 -13.29 -8.71
C ILE A 89 0.37 -13.63 -9.85
N SER A 90 1.55 -14.15 -9.52
CA SER A 90 2.59 -14.63 -10.46
C SER A 90 2.19 -15.97 -11.09
#